data_AF-A0A1A8RT59-F1
#
_entry.id   AF-A0A1A8RT59-F1
#
_cell.length_a   1.000
_cell.length_b   1.000
_cell.length_c   1.000
_cell.angle_alpha   90.00
_cell.angle_beta   90.00
_cell.angle_gamma   90.00
#
_symmetry.space_group_name_H-M   'P 1'
#
loop_
_entity.id
_entity.type
_entity.pdbx_description
1 polymer ?
#
loop_
_entity_poly.entity_id
_entity_poly.type
_entity_poly.pdbx_seq_one_letter_code
_entity_poly.pdbx_strand_id
1 'polypeptide(L)'
;MAFLIKSMIGNPLSGMGFGGGGDKEEEATPSDPAKAAGMTREEYEEYQKQLVEEKMERDADFLHKKAERATLRVCLRDKYRLPKSEQDENMIEMAGDDVDVPEELLKMVDE
;
A
#
# COMPACT_ATOMS: atom_id res chain seq x y z
N MET A 1 16.26 20.08 4.21
CA MET A 1 15.09 20.93 3.90
C MET A 1 13.89 20.00 3.75
N ALA A 2 12.80 20.25 4.48
CA ALA A 2 11.60 19.41 4.43
C ALA A 2 10.63 19.97 3.37
N PHE A 3 10.31 19.17 2.35
CA PHE A 3 9.28 19.51 1.37
C PHE A 3 8.03 18.67 1.68
N LEU A 4 7.05 19.31 2.34
CA LEU A 4 5.73 18.76 2.60
C LEU A 4 4.86 18.94 1.35
N ILE A 5 4.66 17.87 0.56
CA ILE A 5 3.64 17.87 -0.51
C ILE A 5 2.29 17.56 0.14
N LYS A 6 1.54 18.61 0.46
CA LYS A 6 0.13 18.56 0.84
C LYS A 6 -0.69 19.33 -0.19
N SER A 7 -1.24 18.64 -1.18
CA SER A 7 -2.42 19.06 -1.94
C SER A 7 -3.20 17.81 -2.34
N MET A 8 -4.13 17.38 -1.49
CA MET A 8 -5.58 17.48 -1.73
C MET A 8 -6.06 16.64 -2.92
N ILE A 9 -6.23 15.35 -2.66
CA ILE A 9 -7.19 14.49 -3.35
C ILE A 9 -8.59 14.85 -2.85
N GLY A 10 -9.49 15.19 -3.77
CA GLY A 10 -10.93 15.28 -3.49
C GLY A 10 -11.70 16.00 -4.59
N ASN A 11 -12.22 15.26 -5.57
CA ASN A 11 -13.28 15.79 -6.46
C ASN A 11 -14.42 14.77 -6.61
N PRO A 12 -15.49 14.84 -5.80
CA PRO A 12 -16.62 13.93 -5.88
C PRO A 12 -17.79 14.53 -6.68
N LEU A 13 -17.55 15.08 -7.88
CA LEU A 13 -18.60 15.76 -8.68
C LEU A 13 -18.49 15.60 -10.21
N SER A 14 -17.83 14.57 -10.75
CA SER A 14 -17.88 14.28 -12.19
C SER A 14 -18.96 13.23 -12.49
N GLY A 15 -20.22 13.63 -12.29
CA GLY A 15 -21.38 12.79 -12.50
C GLY A 15 -22.63 13.63 -12.77
N MET A 16 -22.59 14.54 -13.75
CA MET A 16 -23.79 15.12 -14.37
C MET A 16 -23.44 15.99 -15.58
N GLY A 17 -24.04 15.71 -16.75
CA GLY A 17 -24.51 16.77 -17.65
C GLY A 17 -23.59 17.28 -18.77
N PHE A 18 -23.75 16.69 -19.96
CA PHE A 18 -24.17 17.35 -21.21
C PHE A 18 -23.60 18.75 -21.59
N GLY A 19 -22.85 18.79 -22.70
CA GLY A 19 -23.05 19.80 -23.75
C GLY A 19 -22.03 20.93 -23.91
N GLY A 20 -21.51 21.09 -25.13
CA GLY A 20 -21.14 22.39 -25.70
C GLY A 20 -19.64 22.58 -25.94
N GLY A 21 -19.25 22.61 -27.22
CA GLY A 21 -17.85 22.76 -27.66
C GLY A 21 -17.28 24.17 -27.51
N GLY A 22 -15.98 24.28 -27.79
CA GLY A 22 -15.30 25.56 -27.86
C GLY A 22 -13.80 25.45 -27.66
N ASP A 23 -13.08 25.45 -28.78
CA ASP A 23 -11.67 25.81 -28.98
C ASP A 23 -10.53 24.98 -28.40
N LYS A 24 -9.59 24.71 -29.32
CA LYS A 24 -8.27 24.16 -29.07
C LYS A 24 -7.42 25.25 -28.42
N GLU A 25 -7.11 25.08 -27.15
CA GLU A 25 -5.82 25.48 -26.62
C GLU A 25 -5.01 24.21 -26.38
N GLU A 26 -4.02 24.01 -27.26
CA GLU A 26 -2.93 23.07 -27.04
C GLU A 26 -2.10 23.57 -25.86
N GLU A 27 -2.54 23.34 -24.62
CA GLU A 27 -1.65 23.45 -23.47
C GLU A 27 -0.72 22.23 -23.48
N ALA A 28 0.47 22.49 -24.03
CA ALA A 28 1.71 21.76 -23.92
C ALA A 28 1.62 20.46 -23.09
N THR A 29 1.64 19.34 -23.81
CA THR A 29 2.13 18.06 -23.28
C THR A 29 3.37 18.31 -22.42
N PRO A 30 3.44 17.72 -21.22
CA PRO A 30 4.21 18.26 -20.11
C PRO A 30 5.69 18.39 -20.47
N SER A 31 6.31 19.47 -19.99
CA SER A 31 7.76 19.52 -19.85
C SER A 31 8.24 18.21 -19.25
N ASP A 32 9.23 17.60 -19.90
CA ASP A 32 9.86 16.34 -19.49
C ASP A 32 9.88 16.22 -17.95
N PRO A 33 9.22 15.21 -17.36
CA PRO A 33 9.05 15.12 -15.91
C PRO A 33 10.39 15.10 -15.16
N ALA A 34 11.46 14.63 -15.82
CA ALA A 34 12.83 14.72 -15.32
C ALA A 34 13.29 16.19 -15.21
N LYS A 35 13.06 16.99 -16.26
CA LYS A 35 13.38 18.44 -16.26
C LYS A 35 12.51 19.22 -15.27
N ALA A 36 11.24 18.85 -15.11
CA ALA A 36 10.36 19.46 -14.11
C ALA A 36 10.81 19.15 -12.67
N ALA A 37 11.39 17.96 -12.44
CA ALA A 37 12.02 17.58 -11.19
C ALA A 37 13.45 18.12 -11.01
N GLY A 38 14.00 18.84 -12.02
CA GLY A 38 15.38 19.35 -12.00
C GLY A 38 16.45 18.26 -12.07
N MET A 39 16.10 17.05 -12.51
CA MET A 39 16.98 15.89 -12.62
C MET A 39 17.32 15.61 -14.09
N THR A 40 18.43 14.92 -14.33
CA THR A 40 18.65 14.28 -15.63
C THR A 40 17.65 13.14 -15.82
N ARG A 41 17.37 12.78 -17.07
CA ARG A 41 16.41 11.71 -17.39
C ARG A 41 16.79 10.37 -16.75
N GLU A 42 18.07 10.05 -16.73
CA GLU A 42 18.61 8.82 -16.14
C GLU A 42 18.41 8.81 -14.61
N GLU A 43 18.71 9.91 -13.93
CA GLU A 43 18.47 10.06 -12.48
C GLU A 43 16.99 9.95 -12.12
N TYR A 44 16.10 10.48 -12.96
CA TYR A 44 14.66 10.39 -12.73
C TYR A 44 14.13 8.96 -12.86
N GLU A 45 14.63 8.19 -13.83
CA GLU A 45 14.28 6.79 -14.03
C GLU A 45 14.77 5.92 -12.86
N GLU A 46 15.99 6.16 -12.36
CA GLU A 46 16.50 5.49 -11.15
C GLU A 46 15.71 5.86 -9.89
N TYR A 47 15.35 7.12 -9.73
CA TYR A 47 14.52 7.57 -8.61
C TYR A 47 13.14 6.90 -8.62
N GLN A 48 12.49 6.81 -9.79
CA GLN A 48 11.23 6.07 -9.92
C GLN A 48 11.39 4.60 -9.54
N LYS A 49 12.48 3.97 -9.97
CA LYS A 49 12.78 2.58 -9.62
C LYS A 49 12.94 2.40 -8.11
N GLN A 50 13.69 3.27 -7.44
CA GLN A 50 13.87 3.24 -5.98
C GLN A 50 12.54 3.40 -5.24
N LEU A 51 11.67 4.30 -5.69
CA LEU A 51 10.34 4.47 -5.08
C LEU A 51 9.47 3.22 -5.19
N VAL A 52 9.54 2.52 -6.33
CA VAL A 52 8.82 1.26 -6.52
C VAL A 52 9.40 0.16 -5.64
N GLU A 53 10.72 0.04 -5.59
CA GLU A 53 11.42 -0.95 -4.78
C GLU A 53 11.13 -0.77 -3.27
N GLU A 54 11.28 0.45 -2.76
CA GLU A 54 10.97 0.76 -1.35
C GLU A 54 9.48 0.53 -1.03
N LYS A 55 8.59 0.84 -1.99
CA LYS A 55 7.16 0.53 -1.83
C LYS A 55 6.92 -0.98 -1.75
N MET A 56 7.57 -1.75 -2.61
CA MET A 56 7.43 -3.21 -2.61
C MET A 56 7.95 -3.83 -1.32
N GLU A 57 9.11 -3.39 -0.82
CA GLU A 57 9.66 -3.84 0.47
C GLU A 57 8.71 -3.50 1.62
N ARG A 58 8.20 -2.26 1.68
CA ARG A 58 7.23 -1.86 2.70
C ARG A 58 5.95 -2.67 2.63
N ASP A 59 5.41 -2.89 1.43
CA ASP A 59 4.19 -3.65 1.25
C ASP A 59 4.37 -5.12 1.67
N ALA A 60 5.54 -5.71 1.42
CA ALA A 60 5.91 -7.05 1.89
C ALA A 60 5.99 -7.12 3.43
N ASP A 61 6.67 -6.16 4.06
CA ASP A 61 6.75 -6.07 5.53
C ASP A 61 5.37 -5.92 6.18
N PHE A 62 4.51 -5.10 5.59
CA PHE A 62 3.15 -4.90 6.07
C PHE A 62 2.29 -6.16 5.90
N LEU A 63 2.49 -6.91 4.81
CA LEU A 63 1.81 -8.17 4.58
C LEU A 63 2.21 -9.20 5.64
N HIS A 64 3.52 -9.37 5.90
CA HIS A 64 4.04 -10.28 6.90
C HIS A 64 3.51 -9.97 8.31
N LYS A 65 3.62 -8.71 8.77
CA LYS A 65 3.11 -8.28 10.08
C LYS A 65 1.59 -8.46 10.22
N LYS A 66 0.84 -8.30 9.14
CA LYS A 66 -0.62 -8.54 9.16
C LYS A 66 -0.93 -10.02 9.29
N ALA A 67 -0.17 -10.88 8.62
CA ALA A 67 -0.28 -12.32 8.74
C ALA A 67 0.10 -12.79 10.14
N GLU A 68 1.22 -12.35 10.73
CA GLU A 68 1.59 -12.66 12.13
C GLU A 68 0.47 -12.33 13.11
N ARG A 69 -0.14 -11.15 12.93
CA ARG A 69 -1.27 -10.71 13.74
C ARG A 69 -2.53 -11.56 13.49
N ALA A 70 -2.73 -12.07 12.27
CA ALA A 70 -3.80 -13.00 11.95
C ALA A 70 -3.55 -14.38 12.58
N THR A 71 -2.33 -14.91 12.49
CA THR A 71 -1.90 -16.16 13.13
C THR A 71 -2.17 -16.11 14.64
N LEU A 72 -1.74 -15.04 15.31
CA LEU A 72 -2.06 -14.81 16.73
C LEU A 72 -3.56 -14.87 17.04
N ARG A 73 -4.37 -14.22 16.20
CA ARG A 73 -5.83 -14.21 16.35
C ARG A 73 -6.43 -15.60 16.12
N VAL A 74 -5.88 -16.41 15.23
CA VAL A 74 -6.30 -17.81 15.03
C VAL A 74 -5.97 -18.63 16.27
N CYS A 75 -4.72 -18.58 16.74
CA CYS A 75 -4.28 -19.31 17.93
C CYS A 75 -5.11 -18.99 19.18
N LEU A 76 -5.42 -17.71 19.42
CA LEU A 76 -6.26 -17.31 20.55
C LEU A 76 -7.71 -17.79 20.41
N ARG A 77 -8.25 -17.81 19.19
CA ARG A 77 -9.60 -18.37 18.97
C ARG A 77 -9.63 -19.86 19.27
N ASP A 78 -8.62 -20.61 18.86
CA ASP A 78 -8.52 -22.03 19.16
C ASP A 78 -8.39 -22.27 20.68
N LYS A 79 -7.52 -21.50 21.35
CA LYS A 79 -7.33 -21.54 22.82
C LYS A 79 -8.64 -21.34 23.58
N TYR A 80 -9.46 -20.37 23.17
CA TYR A 80 -10.74 -20.05 23.84
C TYR A 80 -11.97 -20.70 23.19
N ARG A 81 -11.79 -21.63 22.23
CA ARG A 81 -12.87 -22.32 21.50
C ARG A 81 -13.87 -21.36 20.84
N LEU A 82 -13.37 -20.27 20.30
CA LEU A 82 -14.15 -19.30 19.55
C LEU A 82 -14.30 -19.76 18.08
N PRO A 83 -15.38 -19.36 17.39
CA PRO A 83 -15.55 -19.66 15.97
C PRO A 83 -14.40 -19.10 15.13
N LYS A 84 -13.92 -19.89 14.18
CA LYS A 84 -12.88 -19.50 13.22
C LYS A 84 -13.29 -18.29 12.38
N SER A 85 -12.29 -17.58 11.85
CA SER A 85 -12.50 -16.41 11.02
C SER A 85 -11.84 -16.60 9.66
N GLU A 86 -12.66 -16.74 8.62
CA GLU A 86 -12.21 -16.87 7.23
C GLU A 86 -11.33 -15.69 6.80
N GLN A 87 -11.59 -14.50 7.33
CA GLN A 87 -10.76 -13.31 7.07
C GLN A 87 -9.33 -13.47 7.57
N ASP A 88 -9.14 -14.12 8.72
CA ASP A 88 -7.81 -14.33 9.29
C ASP A 88 -7.07 -15.45 8.53
N GLU A 89 -7.78 -16.51 8.13
CA GLU A 89 -7.24 -17.58 7.29
C GLU A 89 -6.75 -17.03 5.94
N ASN A 90 -7.59 -16.26 5.24
CA ASN A 90 -7.20 -15.64 3.97
C ASN A 90 -5.97 -14.73 4.09
N MET A 91 -5.84 -14.00 5.20
CA MET A 91 -4.71 -13.09 5.42
C MET A 91 -3.39 -13.83 5.66
N ILE A 92 -3.44 -15.04 6.24
CA ILE A 92 -2.28 -15.91 6.41
C ILE A 92 -1.88 -16.51 5.05
N GLU A 93 -2.85 -17.06 4.31
CA GLU A 93 -2.62 -17.62 2.97
C GLU A 93 -2.01 -16.60 2.00
N MET A 94 -2.45 -15.33 2.07
CA MET A 94 -1.91 -14.26 1.23
C MET A 94 -0.43 -13.95 1.48
N ALA A 95 0.09 -14.20 2.69
CA ALA A 95 1.50 -13.99 3.03
C ALA A 95 2.38 -15.21 2.74
N GLY A 96 1.78 -16.33 2.32
CA GLY A 96 2.40 -17.65 2.29
C GLY A 96 2.23 -18.34 3.65
N ASP A 97 1.90 -19.63 3.65
CA ASP A 97 1.52 -20.41 4.84
C ASP A 97 2.61 -20.53 5.93
N ASP A 98 3.79 -19.94 5.71
CA ASP A 98 4.95 -19.97 6.61
C ASP A 98 5.00 -18.78 7.59
N VAL A 99 3.84 -18.29 8.05
CA VAL A 99 3.78 -17.17 9.01
C VAL A 99 3.41 -17.64 10.41
N ASP A 100 4.45 -17.73 11.25
CA ASP A 100 4.33 -18.12 12.65
C ASP A 100 3.89 -16.97 13.58
N VAL A 101 3.47 -17.36 14.79
CA VAL A 101 3.22 -16.42 15.88
C VAL A 101 4.54 -15.76 16.31
N PRO A 102 4.60 -14.43 16.48
CA PRO A 102 5.77 -13.76 17.02
C PRO A 102 6.23 -14.33 18.36
N GLU A 103 7.52 -14.59 18.50
CA GLU A 103 8.13 -15.25 19.67
C GLU A 103 7.76 -14.57 21.01
N GLU A 104 7.68 -13.24 21.01
CA GLU A 104 7.33 -12.46 22.20
C GLU A 104 5.91 -12.75 22.71
N LEU A 105 5.02 -13.17 21.81
CA LEU A 105 3.60 -13.39 22.06
C LEU A 105 3.22 -14.87 22.14
N LEU A 106 4.16 -15.77 21.85
CA LEU A 106 3.97 -17.23 21.92
C LEU A 106 3.45 -17.68 23.29
N LYS A 107 3.95 -17.06 24.37
CA LYS A 107 3.49 -17.34 25.75
C LYS A 107 1.99 -17.10 25.97
N MET A 108 1.39 -16.17 25.22
CA MET A 108 -0.06 -15.92 25.33
C MET A 108 -0.89 -17.04 24.71
N VAL A 109 -0.29 -17.85 23.84
CA VAL A 109 -0.93 -18.99 23.15
C VAL A 109 -0.72 -20.29 23.94
N ASP A 110 0.45 -20.51 24.51
CA ASP A 110 0.83 -21.81 25.11
C ASP A 110 0.19 -22.14 26.49
N GLU A 111 -0.36 -21.14 27.19
CA GLU A 111 -1.01 -21.32 28.52
C GLU A 111 -2.46 -21.81 28.46
#